data_AF-A0A2V1CY35-F1
#
_entry.id   AF-A0A2V1CY35-F1
#
_cell.length_a   1.000
_cell.length_b   1.000
_cell.length_c   1.000
_cell.angle_alpha   90.00
_cell.angle_beta   90.00
_cell.angle_gamma   90.00
#
_symmetry.space_group_name_H-M   'P 1'
#
loop_
_entity.id
_entity.type
_entity.pdbx_description
1 polymer ?
#
loop_
_entity_poly.entity_id
_entity_poly.type
_entity_poly.pdbx_seq_one_letter_code
_entity_poly.pdbx_strand_id
1 'polypeptide(L)'
;MCIKATPTHEACGHINQQLKHIQEHCRKKHGWENPRRRGRQSQGSSARYPTMWVEGVACQKFQSTGRLGRLFAVSQPQPDTHAIDRGDGDIQRAIVVSLSQATVDVEAREKEKQDHIEADQDRYLFHAWLDRAGWAKHLQGFHRGWLLTTIQKPGPEEKALGRVCWALRMVIYQAQQSSRPGVVGMAAMTYINRREMGGTTNEKPFHARQTEKTMIKYSGWWLEIVRYIWRTHALPEISRKEREGEEEVQGKRPPYQLTVQQAASLRKIEAILDEEQEEKLEKSVLTFVLHLLDHPLGDNEYSSALISAMA
;
A
#
# COMPACT_ATOMS: atom_id res chain seq x y z
N MET A 1 11.03 41.65 -4.39
CA MET A 1 11.13 41.44 -2.92
C MET A 1 10.88 42.76 -2.20
N CYS A 2 10.01 42.79 -1.19
CA CYS A 2 9.81 43.96 -0.32
C CYS A 2 11.01 44.12 0.63
N ILE A 3 11.54 45.35 0.71
CA ILE A 3 12.74 45.68 1.50
C ILE A 3 12.45 46.62 2.66
N LYS A 4 11.18 46.96 2.92
CA LYS A 4 10.82 47.88 4.01
C LYS A 4 10.94 47.17 5.36
N ALA A 5 11.44 47.89 6.36
CA ALA A 5 11.42 47.42 7.72
C ALA A 5 9.97 47.23 8.21
N THR A 6 9.72 46.13 8.90
CA THR A 6 8.50 45.87 9.64
C THR A 6 8.45 46.76 10.90
N PRO A 7 7.29 46.85 11.58
CA PRO A 7 7.20 47.54 12.88
C PRO A 7 8.16 46.98 13.94
N THR A 8 8.69 45.77 13.74
CA THR A 8 9.68 45.10 14.59
C THR A 8 11.13 45.37 14.18
N HIS A 9 11.39 46.35 13.30
CA HIS A 9 12.72 46.70 12.76
C HIS A 9 13.43 45.62 11.91
N GLU A 10 12.75 44.52 11.57
CA GLU A 10 13.27 43.49 10.68
C GLU A 10 12.91 43.77 9.21
N ALA A 11 13.74 43.34 8.26
CA ALA A 11 13.41 43.45 6.84
C ALA A 11 12.18 42.57 6.51
N CYS A 12 11.15 43.15 5.88
CA CYS A 12 9.90 42.43 5.58
C CYS A 12 10.09 41.13 4.79
N GLY A 13 11.01 41.12 3.82
CA GLY A 13 11.39 39.91 3.09
C GLY A 13 10.26 39.28 2.26
N HIS A 14 9.13 39.97 2.05
CA HIS A 14 8.02 39.42 1.26
C HIS A 14 8.39 39.32 -0.22
N ILE A 15 8.25 38.13 -0.80
CA ILE A 15 8.60 37.85 -2.21
C ILE A 15 7.36 37.34 -2.95
N ASN A 16 7.14 37.88 -4.14
CA ASN A 16 6.15 37.41 -5.10
C ASN A 16 6.71 37.57 -6.51
N GLN A 17 6.25 36.74 -7.45
CA GLN A 17 6.67 36.80 -8.85
C GLN A 17 5.94 37.92 -9.60
N GLN A 18 4.74 38.31 -9.16
CA GLN A 18 3.93 39.34 -9.79
C GLN A 18 4.07 40.68 -9.05
N LEU A 19 4.48 41.72 -9.78
CA LEU A 19 4.65 43.07 -9.24
C LEU A 19 3.37 43.61 -8.56
N LYS A 20 2.20 43.31 -9.14
CA LYS A 20 0.88 43.68 -8.59
C LYS A 20 0.70 43.21 -7.15
N HIS A 21 1.11 41.99 -6.83
CA HIS A 21 0.98 41.42 -5.49
C HIS A 21 1.99 42.03 -4.49
N ILE A 22 3.19 42.37 -4.96
CA ILE A 22 4.17 43.11 -4.13
C ILE A 22 3.63 44.50 -3.80
N GLN A 23 3.04 45.20 -4.77
CA GLN A 23 2.43 46.52 -4.57
C GLN A 23 1.24 46.47 -3.59
N GLU A 24 0.38 45.45 -3.73
CA GLU A 24 -0.74 45.24 -2.82
C GLU A 24 -0.27 44.96 -1.39
N HIS A 25 0.75 44.11 -1.23
CA HIS A 25 1.40 43.87 0.05
C HIS A 25 1.97 45.16 0.66
N CYS A 26 2.75 45.93 -0.11
CA CYS A 26 3.35 47.19 0.36
C CYS A 26 2.28 48.21 0.75
N ARG A 27 1.15 48.27 0.02
CA ARG A 27 0.01 49.12 0.38
C ARG A 27 -0.62 48.70 1.71
N LYS A 28 -0.88 47.40 1.89
CA LYS A 28 -1.58 46.85 3.07
C LYS A 28 -0.71 46.84 4.34
N LYS A 29 0.58 46.53 4.21
CA LYS A 29 1.48 46.31 5.36
C LYS A 29 2.42 47.48 5.65
N HIS A 30 2.70 48.32 4.65
CA HIS A 30 3.67 49.41 4.76
C HIS A 30 3.11 50.78 4.33
N GLY A 31 1.81 50.88 4.07
CA GLY A 31 1.15 52.13 3.71
C GLY A 31 1.64 52.73 2.39
N TRP A 32 2.17 51.91 1.48
CA TRP A 32 2.67 52.40 0.20
C TRP A 32 1.54 52.97 -0.66
N GLU A 33 1.69 54.23 -1.04
CA GLU A 33 0.84 54.90 -2.04
C GLU A 33 1.56 55.03 -3.37
N ASN A 34 0.81 54.86 -4.46
CA ASN A 34 1.39 55.00 -5.79
C ASN A 34 1.74 56.48 -6.05
N PRO A 35 3.02 56.82 -6.28
CA PRO A 35 3.43 58.21 -6.54
C PRO A 35 2.83 58.77 -7.85
N ARG A 36 2.32 57.91 -8.73
CA ARG A 36 1.62 58.33 -9.96
C ARG A 36 0.14 58.53 -9.70
N ARG A 37 -0.31 59.80 -9.64
CA ARG A 37 -1.75 60.16 -9.68
C ARG A 37 -2.31 59.96 -11.09
N ARG A 38 -3.63 59.72 -11.18
CA ARG A 38 -4.35 59.46 -12.44
C ARG A 38 -4.29 60.72 -13.34
N GLY A 39 -3.63 60.64 -14.49
CA GLY A 39 -3.47 61.73 -15.46
C GLY A 39 -2.48 61.38 -16.58
N ARG A 40 -2.54 62.10 -17.72
CA ARG A 40 -1.69 61.90 -18.90
C ARG A 40 -0.23 62.25 -18.60
N GLN A 41 0.71 61.39 -18.99
CA GLN A 41 2.15 61.64 -18.81
C GLN A 41 2.62 62.81 -19.67
N SER A 42 3.40 63.72 -19.07
CA SER A 42 4.25 64.64 -19.83
C SER A 42 5.45 63.85 -20.39
N GLN A 43 5.68 63.91 -21.69
CA GLN A 43 6.84 63.31 -22.34
C GLN A 43 8.12 63.91 -21.73
N GLY A 44 8.91 63.08 -21.03
CA GLY A 44 10.26 63.45 -20.59
C GLY A 44 10.66 63.09 -19.16
N SER A 45 9.77 62.55 -18.32
CA SER A 45 10.15 62.22 -16.92
C SER A 45 10.33 60.71 -16.69
N SER A 46 11.55 60.20 -16.95
CA SER A 46 11.98 58.90 -16.41
C SER A 46 12.61 59.09 -15.03
N ALA A 47 11.83 59.66 -14.09
CA ALA A 47 12.26 59.72 -12.69
C ALA A 47 12.10 58.32 -12.08
N ARG A 48 13.21 57.66 -11.72
CA ARG A 48 13.19 56.47 -10.87
C ARG A 48 12.75 56.88 -9.47
N TYR A 49 11.46 56.73 -9.18
CA TYR A 49 10.95 56.93 -7.83
C TYR A 49 11.54 55.87 -6.89
N PRO A 50 11.84 56.21 -5.62
CA PRO A 50 12.23 55.23 -4.62
C PRO A 50 11.14 54.15 -4.49
N THR A 51 11.41 52.94 -4.97
CA THR A 51 10.50 51.79 -4.84
C THR A 51 10.70 51.12 -3.49
N MET A 52 9.61 50.63 -2.86
CA MET A 52 9.68 49.89 -1.60
C MET A 52 10.06 48.40 -1.78
N TRP A 53 10.52 48.04 -2.98
CA TRP A 53 10.87 46.69 -3.37
C TRP A 53 12.02 46.69 -4.37
N VAL A 54 12.71 45.56 -4.45
CA VAL A 54 13.74 45.24 -5.44
C VAL A 54 13.17 44.24 -6.43
N GLU A 55 13.37 44.49 -7.72
CA GLU A 55 13.00 43.62 -8.84
C GLU A 55 14.20 42.75 -9.24
N GLY A 56 13.95 41.63 -9.94
CA GLY A 56 15.03 40.74 -10.41
C GLY A 56 15.64 39.80 -9.36
N VAL A 57 15.01 39.68 -8.18
CA VAL A 57 15.46 38.74 -7.14
C VAL A 57 15.14 37.30 -7.55
N ALA A 58 16.15 36.42 -7.63
CA ALA A 58 15.93 35.00 -7.83
C ALA A 58 15.28 34.38 -6.59
N CYS A 59 14.29 33.51 -6.79
CA CYS A 59 13.53 32.92 -5.69
C CYS A 59 13.09 31.48 -5.97
N GLN A 60 12.93 30.71 -4.91
CA GLN A 60 12.45 29.32 -4.93
C GLN A 60 11.37 29.10 -3.87
N LYS A 61 10.65 27.97 -3.97
CA LYS A 61 9.70 27.47 -2.97
C LYS A 61 9.92 25.97 -2.79
N PHE A 62 9.75 25.45 -1.57
CA PHE A 62 9.94 24.01 -1.30
C PHE A 62 8.79 23.16 -1.83
N GLN A 63 7.56 23.66 -1.74
CA GLN A 63 6.35 22.95 -2.16
C GLN A 63 5.38 23.89 -2.88
N SER A 64 4.48 23.34 -3.71
CA SER A 64 3.49 24.12 -4.45
C SER A 64 2.27 24.52 -3.59
N THR A 65 1.95 23.76 -2.55
CA THR A 65 0.80 23.96 -1.64
C THR A 65 1.22 23.79 -0.17
N GLY A 66 0.44 24.36 0.75
CA GLY A 66 0.65 24.20 2.21
C GLY A 66 1.60 25.23 2.85
N ARG A 67 1.97 24.97 4.12
CA ARG A 67 2.75 25.90 4.96
C ARG A 67 4.17 26.19 4.44
N LEU A 68 4.73 25.30 3.62
CA LEU A 68 6.07 25.43 3.01
C LEU A 68 6.05 26.04 1.60
N GLY A 69 4.90 26.56 1.14
CA GLY A 69 4.74 27.18 -0.17
C GLY A 69 5.24 28.63 -0.29
N ARG A 70 5.90 29.18 0.74
CA ARG A 70 6.40 30.56 0.75
C ARG A 70 7.67 30.68 -0.11
N LEU A 71 7.73 31.72 -0.95
CA LEU A 71 8.94 32.06 -1.71
C LEU A 71 10.02 32.63 -0.78
N PHE A 72 11.27 32.23 -0.99
CA PHE A 72 12.45 32.81 -0.35
C PHE A 72 13.50 33.18 -1.41
N ALA A 73 14.36 34.14 -1.08
CA ALA A 73 15.40 34.62 -1.99
C ALA A 73 16.53 33.59 -2.07
N VAL A 74 17.03 33.35 -3.28
CA VAL A 74 18.21 32.52 -3.53
C VAL A 74 19.26 33.38 -4.23
N SER A 75 20.53 33.13 -3.93
CA SER A 75 21.63 33.72 -4.69
C SER A 75 21.53 33.25 -6.13
N GLN A 76 21.63 34.19 -7.09
CA GLN A 76 21.90 33.79 -8.46
C GLN A 76 23.31 33.20 -8.48
N PRO A 77 23.55 32.09 -9.21
CA PRO A 77 24.92 31.69 -9.50
C PRO A 77 25.57 32.88 -10.22
N GLN A 78 26.55 33.52 -9.58
CA GLN A 78 27.39 34.46 -10.28
C GLN A 78 28.03 33.68 -11.44
N PRO A 79 28.11 34.23 -12.66
CA PRO A 79 29.09 33.72 -13.60
C PRO A 79 30.44 33.95 -12.94
N ASP A 80 31.02 32.88 -12.40
CA ASP A 80 32.33 32.91 -11.77
C ASP A 80 33.29 33.56 -12.75
N THR A 81 33.71 34.79 -12.46
CA THR A 81 34.78 35.46 -13.19
C THR A 81 36.14 34.97 -12.71
N HIS A 82 36.15 33.88 -11.94
CA HIS A 82 37.33 33.08 -11.71
C HIS A 82 37.33 31.98 -12.76
N ALA A 83 38.37 31.98 -13.60
CA ALA A 83 38.78 30.79 -14.32
C ALA A 83 39.09 29.71 -13.27
N ILE A 84 38.04 29.03 -12.80
CA ILE A 84 38.18 27.82 -12.00
C ILE A 84 38.59 26.75 -13.00
N ASP A 85 39.76 26.22 -12.73
CA ASP A 85 40.39 25.10 -13.38
C ASP A 85 39.36 24.00 -13.74
N ARG A 86 39.52 23.39 -14.91
CA ARG A 86 38.57 22.42 -15.50
C ARG A 86 38.31 21.17 -14.63
N GLY A 87 38.98 21.03 -13.47
CA GLY A 87 38.78 19.94 -12.52
C GLY A 87 37.59 20.08 -11.55
N ASP A 88 37.10 21.28 -11.24
CA ASP A 88 36.11 21.46 -10.14
C ASP A 88 34.66 21.13 -10.56
N GLY A 89 34.31 21.40 -11.81
CA GLY A 89 33.01 21.03 -12.39
C GLY A 89 32.84 19.52 -12.64
N ASP A 90 33.94 18.78 -12.66
CA ASP A 90 33.94 17.32 -12.72
C ASP A 90 33.80 16.72 -11.31
N ILE A 91 34.39 17.35 -10.29
CA ILE A 91 34.21 16.98 -8.88
C ILE A 91 32.76 17.20 -8.43
N GLN A 92 32.15 18.36 -8.73
CA GLN A 92 30.75 18.61 -8.40
C GLN A 92 29.78 17.66 -9.12
N ARG A 93 30.03 17.34 -10.41
CA ARG A 93 29.23 16.33 -11.13
C ARG A 93 29.40 14.94 -10.52
N ALA A 94 30.62 14.55 -10.16
CA ALA A 94 30.89 13.28 -9.49
C ALA A 94 30.18 13.19 -8.12
N ILE A 95 30.13 14.28 -7.35
CA ILE A 95 29.41 14.34 -6.07
C ILE A 95 27.90 14.19 -6.28
N VAL A 96 27.31 14.89 -7.25
CA VAL A 96 25.86 14.77 -7.55
C VAL A 96 25.51 13.37 -8.03
N VAL A 97 26.32 12.78 -8.92
CA VAL A 97 26.13 11.40 -9.40
C VAL A 97 26.27 10.42 -8.23
N SER A 98 27.30 10.55 -7.40
CA SER A 98 27.51 9.68 -6.24
C SER A 98 26.38 9.80 -5.21
N LEU A 99 25.86 11.00 -4.96
CA LEU A 99 24.76 11.20 -4.03
C LEU A 99 23.45 10.62 -4.60
N SER A 100 23.19 10.81 -5.89
CA SER A 100 22.02 10.23 -6.57
C SER A 100 22.08 8.70 -6.61
N GLN A 101 23.25 8.13 -6.84
CA GLN A 101 23.46 6.69 -6.78
C GLN A 101 23.27 6.18 -5.35
N ALA A 102 23.81 6.89 -4.35
CA ALA A 102 23.62 6.54 -2.95
C ALA A 102 22.15 6.62 -2.51
N THR A 103 21.36 7.60 -2.98
CA THR A 103 19.92 7.66 -2.69
C THR A 103 19.16 6.53 -3.36
N VAL A 104 19.48 6.21 -4.63
CA VAL A 104 18.86 5.08 -5.34
C VAL A 104 19.22 3.76 -4.65
N ASP A 105 20.46 3.59 -4.20
CA ASP A 105 20.91 2.39 -3.49
C ASP A 105 20.26 2.28 -2.10
N VAL A 106 20.05 3.40 -1.40
CA VAL A 106 19.32 3.43 -0.12
C VAL A 106 17.85 3.09 -0.33
N GLU A 107 17.18 3.70 -1.30
CA GLU A 107 15.79 3.41 -1.65
C GLU A 107 15.62 1.95 -2.10
N ALA A 108 16.58 1.41 -2.87
CA ALA A 108 16.58 0.02 -3.28
C ALA A 108 16.70 -0.93 -2.08
N ARG A 109 17.61 -0.63 -1.13
CA ARG A 109 17.77 -1.42 0.11
C ARG A 109 16.56 -1.32 1.03
N GLU A 110 15.95 -0.13 1.15
CA GLU A 110 14.72 0.06 1.94
C GLU A 110 13.55 -0.70 1.31
N LYS A 111 13.44 -0.68 -0.01
CA LYS A 111 12.44 -1.45 -0.75
C LYS A 111 12.64 -2.95 -0.59
N GLU A 112 13.88 -3.44 -0.70
CA GLU A 112 14.22 -4.86 -0.50
C GLU A 112 13.85 -5.32 0.92
N LYS A 113 14.16 -4.51 1.94
CA LYS A 113 13.70 -4.78 3.32
C LYS A 113 12.18 -4.79 3.44
N GLN A 114 11.50 -3.85 2.79
CA GLN A 114 10.04 -3.76 2.82
C GLN A 114 9.35 -4.90 2.07
N ASP A 115 10.04 -5.50 1.09
CA ASP A 115 9.55 -6.61 0.30
C ASP A 115 9.54 -7.94 1.07
N HIS A 116 10.36 -8.09 2.12
CA HIS A 116 10.27 -9.20 3.06
C HIS A 116 9.29 -8.93 4.20
N ILE A 117 8.66 -9.98 4.71
CA ILE A 117 7.80 -9.90 5.90
C ILE A 117 8.68 -10.06 7.13
N GLU A 118 8.76 -9.00 7.92
CA GLU A 118 9.42 -9.00 9.22
C GLU A 118 8.36 -8.95 10.32
N ALA A 119 8.55 -9.76 11.36
CA ALA A 119 7.73 -9.64 12.56
C ALA A 119 8.02 -8.29 13.22
N ASP A 120 6.98 -7.50 13.50
CA ASP A 120 7.14 -6.23 14.19
C ASP A 120 7.60 -6.48 15.63
N GLN A 121 8.85 -6.09 15.92
CA GLN A 121 9.46 -6.19 17.25
C GLN A 121 9.46 -4.83 17.96
N ASP A 122 9.02 -3.76 17.28
CA ASP A 122 9.15 -2.41 17.82
C ASP A 122 7.98 -2.09 18.75
N ARG A 123 8.28 -2.04 20.05
CA ARG A 123 7.32 -1.72 21.11
C ARG A 123 6.61 -0.38 20.88
N TYR A 124 7.22 0.53 20.11
CA TYR A 124 6.73 1.90 19.91
C TYR A 124 5.88 2.10 18.64
N LEU A 125 5.88 1.16 17.69
CA LEU A 125 5.06 1.18 16.46
C LEU A 125 3.89 0.18 16.55
N PHE A 126 3.26 0.15 17.73
CA PHE A 126 2.32 -0.89 18.14
C PHE A 126 1.06 -0.97 17.25
N HIS A 127 1.04 -1.89 16.29
CA HIS A 127 -0.18 -2.38 15.68
C HIS A 127 -0.76 -3.53 16.52
N ALA A 128 -1.44 -3.20 17.62
CA ALA A 128 -2.04 -4.15 18.58
C ALA A 128 -2.81 -5.32 17.93
N TRP A 129 -3.43 -5.06 16.77
CA TRP A 129 -4.18 -6.05 16.03
C TRP A 129 -3.31 -6.99 15.19
N LEU A 130 -2.21 -6.49 14.59
CA LEU A 130 -1.28 -7.33 13.83
C LEU A 130 -0.51 -8.29 14.74
N ASP A 131 -0.13 -7.85 15.94
CA ASP A 131 0.54 -8.71 16.93
C ASP A 131 -0.44 -9.74 17.52
N ARG A 132 -1.71 -9.36 17.73
CA ARG A 132 -2.77 -10.31 18.13
C ARG A 132 -3.07 -11.33 17.05
N ALA A 133 -3.15 -10.91 15.79
CA ALA A 133 -3.38 -11.82 14.68
C ALA A 133 -2.19 -12.78 14.59
N GLY A 134 -0.96 -12.26 14.48
CA GLY A 134 0.25 -13.08 14.38
C GLY A 134 0.71 -13.33 12.94
N TRP A 135 0.09 -12.69 11.94
CA TRP A 135 0.42 -12.86 10.51
C TRP A 135 1.88 -12.61 10.19
N ALA A 136 2.46 -11.53 10.72
CA ALA A 136 3.86 -11.17 10.46
C ALA A 136 4.85 -12.19 11.04
N LYS A 137 4.50 -12.85 12.17
CA LYS A 137 5.29 -13.93 12.77
C LYS A 137 5.15 -15.22 11.96
N HIS A 138 3.93 -15.54 11.53
CA HIS A 138 3.65 -16.73 10.73
C HIS A 138 4.36 -16.72 9.36
N LEU A 139 4.34 -15.57 8.68
CA LEU A 139 4.91 -15.40 7.34
C LEU A 139 6.31 -14.77 7.35
N GLN A 140 6.98 -14.75 8.50
CA GLN A 140 8.30 -14.13 8.64
C GLN A 140 9.30 -14.69 7.61
N GLY A 141 10.07 -13.81 6.96
CA GLY A 141 11.08 -14.16 5.96
C GLY A 141 10.54 -14.34 4.54
N PHE A 142 9.23 -14.57 4.36
CA PHE A 142 8.66 -14.67 3.03
C PHE A 142 8.66 -13.32 2.30
N HIS A 143 8.96 -13.37 0.99
CA HIS A 143 8.85 -12.21 0.11
C HIS A 143 7.37 -11.95 -0.24
N ARG A 144 6.87 -10.74 0.04
CA ARG A 144 5.48 -10.31 -0.18
C ARG A 144 5.05 -10.50 -1.62
N GLY A 145 5.91 -10.11 -2.57
CA GLY A 145 5.64 -10.26 -4.00
C GLY A 145 5.43 -11.72 -4.39
N TRP A 146 6.19 -12.64 -3.79
CA TRP A 146 6.06 -14.07 -4.07
C TRP A 146 4.74 -14.60 -3.51
N LEU A 147 4.38 -14.26 -2.27
CA LEU A 147 3.09 -14.64 -1.68
C LEU A 147 1.92 -14.15 -2.53
N LEU A 148 1.98 -12.90 -3.02
CA LEU A 148 0.94 -12.37 -3.90
C LEU A 148 0.83 -13.13 -5.21
N THR A 149 1.92 -13.69 -5.75
CA THR A 149 1.84 -14.56 -6.94
C THR A 149 1.03 -15.83 -6.67
N THR A 150 1.07 -16.36 -5.44
CA THR A 150 0.37 -17.60 -5.10
C THR A 150 -1.16 -17.49 -5.09
N ILE A 151 -1.71 -16.27 -4.95
CA ILE A 151 -3.17 -16.02 -4.96
C ILE A 151 -3.71 -15.54 -6.31
N GLN A 152 -2.82 -15.19 -7.25
CA GLN A 152 -3.19 -14.69 -8.58
C GLN A 152 -4.04 -15.71 -9.35
N LYS A 153 -4.93 -15.23 -10.22
CA LYS A 153 -5.75 -16.11 -11.06
C LYS A 153 -4.88 -17.08 -11.87
N PRO A 154 -5.34 -18.32 -12.09
CA PRO A 154 -4.58 -19.29 -12.86
C PRO A 154 -4.32 -18.78 -14.28
N GLY A 155 -3.08 -18.92 -14.74
CA GLY A 155 -2.71 -18.64 -16.12
C GLY A 155 -3.17 -19.74 -17.10
N PRO A 156 -2.96 -19.56 -18.42
CA PRO A 156 -3.31 -20.56 -19.44
C PRO A 156 -2.65 -21.93 -19.25
N GLU A 157 -1.45 -21.96 -18.66
CA GLU A 157 -0.69 -23.18 -18.36
C GLU A 157 -1.27 -23.95 -17.17
N GLU A 158 -1.93 -23.27 -16.22
CA GLU A 158 -2.45 -23.86 -14.99
C GLU A 158 -3.88 -24.38 -15.17
N LYS A 159 -4.11 -25.21 -16.21
CA LYS A 159 -5.44 -25.75 -16.54
C LYS A 159 -6.09 -26.50 -15.38
N ALA A 160 -5.30 -27.31 -14.68
CA ALA A 160 -5.69 -28.04 -13.47
C ALA A 160 -6.29 -27.11 -12.40
N LEU A 161 -5.54 -26.08 -12.01
CA LEU A 161 -6.00 -25.08 -11.04
C LEU A 161 -7.21 -24.29 -11.56
N GLY A 162 -7.27 -24.02 -12.86
CA GLY A 162 -8.43 -23.44 -13.53
C GLY A 162 -9.70 -24.26 -13.32
N ARG A 163 -9.64 -25.58 -13.52
CA ARG A 163 -10.76 -26.51 -13.28
C ARG A 163 -11.17 -26.56 -11.81
N VAL A 164 -10.21 -26.63 -10.89
CA VAL A 164 -10.50 -26.59 -9.44
C VAL A 164 -11.19 -25.28 -9.03
N CYS A 165 -10.69 -24.14 -9.54
CA CYS A 165 -11.30 -22.84 -9.30
C CYS A 165 -12.73 -22.75 -9.84
N TRP A 166 -12.99 -23.33 -11.02
CA TRP A 166 -14.33 -23.39 -11.59
C TRP A 166 -15.25 -24.24 -10.72
N ALA A 167 -14.83 -25.45 -10.35
CA ALA A 167 -15.61 -26.36 -9.51
C ALA A 167 -15.92 -25.73 -8.14
N LEU A 168 -14.96 -25.02 -7.53
CA LEU A 168 -15.18 -24.30 -6.27
C LEU A 168 -16.27 -23.23 -6.42
N ARG A 169 -16.28 -22.46 -7.52
CA ARG A 169 -17.34 -21.47 -7.76
C ARG A 169 -18.71 -22.14 -7.88
N MET A 170 -18.79 -23.30 -8.53
CA MET A 170 -20.03 -24.06 -8.66
C MET A 170 -20.53 -24.59 -7.33
N VAL A 171 -19.63 -25.14 -6.51
CA VAL A 171 -19.94 -25.55 -5.14
C VAL A 171 -20.48 -24.39 -4.31
N ILE A 172 -19.83 -23.23 -4.34
CA ILE A 172 -20.28 -22.03 -3.59
C ILE A 172 -21.66 -21.58 -4.08
N TYR A 173 -21.87 -21.56 -5.40
CA TYR A 173 -23.16 -21.19 -5.99
C TYR A 173 -24.27 -22.16 -5.57
N GLN A 174 -24.04 -23.47 -5.64
CA GLN A 174 -25.00 -24.49 -5.22
C GLN A 174 -25.29 -24.42 -3.71
N ALA A 175 -24.27 -24.21 -2.88
CA ALA A 175 -24.43 -24.03 -1.44
C ALA A 175 -25.32 -22.82 -1.11
N GLN A 176 -25.15 -21.72 -1.86
CA GLN A 176 -25.99 -20.52 -1.72
C GLN A 176 -27.45 -20.78 -2.10
N GLN A 177 -27.69 -21.48 -3.22
CA GLN A 177 -29.05 -21.84 -3.64
C GLN A 177 -29.73 -22.78 -2.65
N SER A 178 -28.95 -23.68 -2.04
CA SER A 178 -29.44 -24.62 -1.03
C SER A 178 -29.66 -23.97 0.34
N SER A 179 -29.07 -22.80 0.59
CA SER A 179 -29.15 -22.11 1.88
C SER A 179 -30.57 -21.58 2.12
N ARG A 180 -31.22 -22.07 3.17
CA ARG A 180 -32.58 -21.66 3.57
C ARG A 180 -32.53 -20.76 4.81
N PRO A 181 -32.79 -19.44 4.69
CA PRO A 181 -32.72 -18.52 5.81
C PRO A 181 -33.65 -18.90 6.98
N GLY A 182 -34.79 -19.54 6.69
CA GLY A 182 -35.78 -19.93 7.70
C GLY A 182 -35.39 -21.14 8.57
N VAL A 183 -34.27 -21.82 8.27
CA VAL A 183 -33.77 -22.94 9.07
C VAL A 183 -32.87 -22.45 10.22
N VAL A 184 -32.14 -21.36 9.99
CA VAL A 184 -31.23 -20.80 11.00
C VAL A 184 -32.02 -19.88 11.92
N GLY A 185 -32.03 -20.17 13.22
CA GLY A 185 -32.75 -19.37 14.20
C GLY A 185 -32.26 -17.90 14.24
N MET A 186 -33.19 -16.98 14.49
CA MET A 186 -32.90 -15.53 14.52
C MET A 186 -31.75 -15.15 15.45
N ALA A 187 -31.61 -15.84 16.59
CA ALA A 187 -30.52 -15.62 17.54
C ALA A 187 -29.13 -15.92 16.95
N ALA A 188 -29.01 -16.98 16.14
CA ALA A 188 -27.76 -17.29 15.46
C ALA A 188 -27.45 -16.24 14.38
N MET A 189 -28.47 -15.80 13.65
CA MET A 189 -28.33 -14.77 12.61
C MET A 189 -27.91 -13.41 13.17
N THR A 190 -28.42 -13.00 14.34
CA THR A 190 -27.98 -11.77 15.00
C THR A 190 -26.57 -11.87 15.56
N TYR A 191 -26.18 -13.05 16.06
CA TYR A 191 -24.84 -13.25 16.60
C TYR A 191 -23.75 -13.18 15.51
N ILE A 192 -23.98 -13.79 14.33
CA ILE A 192 -23.02 -13.83 13.22
C ILE A 192 -22.57 -12.42 12.77
N ASN A 193 -23.47 -11.45 12.79
CA ASN A 193 -23.18 -10.08 12.36
C ASN A 193 -22.62 -9.18 13.46
N ARG A 194 -22.53 -9.68 14.70
CA ARG A 194 -22.10 -8.88 15.84
C ARG A 194 -20.58 -8.68 15.79
N ARG A 195 -20.12 -7.45 15.55
CA ARG A 195 -18.71 -7.08 15.72
C ARG A 195 -18.46 -6.61 17.15
N GLU A 196 -17.25 -6.84 17.67
CA GLU A 196 -16.88 -6.42 19.04
C GLU A 196 -16.88 -4.90 19.24
N MET A 197 -16.61 -4.14 18.17
CA MET A 197 -16.67 -2.69 18.17
C MET A 197 -18.09 -2.26 17.79
N GLY A 198 -18.87 -1.77 18.76
CA GLY A 198 -20.31 -1.44 18.70
C GLY A 198 -20.76 -0.46 17.60
N GLY A 199 -20.60 -0.85 16.34
CA GLY A 199 -21.14 -0.12 15.19
C GLY A 199 -22.65 -0.33 15.06
N THR A 200 -23.35 0.67 14.55
CA THR A 200 -24.82 0.67 14.35
C THR A 200 -25.32 -0.46 13.42
N THR A 201 -24.42 -1.13 12.69
CA THR A 201 -24.73 -2.30 11.86
C THR A 201 -24.66 -3.64 12.58
N ASN A 202 -24.14 -3.69 13.82
CA ASN A 202 -23.96 -4.93 14.59
C ASN A 202 -25.27 -5.58 15.06
N GLU A 203 -26.37 -4.83 15.04
CA GLU A 203 -27.69 -5.31 15.49
C GLU A 203 -28.51 -5.91 14.33
N LYS A 204 -28.03 -5.80 13.09
CA LYS A 204 -28.76 -6.33 11.93
C LYS A 204 -28.53 -7.84 11.82
N PRO A 205 -29.59 -8.67 11.77
CA PRO A 205 -29.46 -10.10 11.52
C PRO A 205 -28.67 -10.35 10.23
N PHE A 206 -27.83 -11.38 10.23
CA PHE A 206 -27.19 -11.86 9.01
C PHE A 206 -28.25 -12.19 7.97
N HIS A 207 -28.08 -11.72 6.74
CA HIS A 207 -28.95 -12.08 5.64
C HIS A 207 -28.28 -13.19 4.84
N ALA A 208 -28.78 -14.42 4.98
CA ALA A 208 -28.21 -15.59 4.29
C ALA A 208 -28.30 -15.47 2.75
N ARG A 209 -29.27 -14.73 2.21
CA ARG A 209 -29.34 -14.40 0.78
C ARG A 209 -28.42 -13.23 0.47
N GLN A 210 -27.21 -13.56 0.03
CA GLN A 210 -26.23 -12.59 -0.42
C GLN A 210 -26.61 -12.01 -1.79
N THR A 211 -26.30 -10.73 -2.01
CA THR A 211 -26.42 -10.12 -3.34
C THR A 211 -25.38 -10.71 -4.29
N GLU A 212 -25.62 -10.64 -5.59
CA GLU A 212 -24.68 -11.11 -6.63
C GLU A 212 -23.29 -10.48 -6.46
N LYS A 213 -23.22 -9.17 -6.17
CA LYS A 213 -21.95 -8.46 -5.94
C LYS A 213 -21.20 -9.00 -4.73
N THR A 214 -21.91 -9.27 -3.64
CA THR A 214 -21.31 -9.87 -2.43
C THR A 214 -20.83 -11.29 -2.72
N MET A 215 -21.59 -12.07 -3.50
CA MET A 215 -21.23 -13.43 -3.88
C MET A 215 -19.94 -13.47 -4.70
N ILE A 216 -19.82 -12.60 -5.71
CA ILE A 216 -18.61 -12.48 -6.52
C ILE A 216 -17.40 -12.12 -5.64
N LYS A 217 -17.59 -11.20 -4.69
CA LYS A 217 -16.52 -10.77 -3.78
C LYS A 217 -16.06 -11.91 -2.86
N TYR A 218 -16.98 -12.57 -2.17
CA TYR A 218 -16.63 -13.59 -1.16
C TYR A 218 -16.16 -14.89 -1.79
N SER A 219 -16.72 -15.29 -2.94
CA SER A 219 -16.15 -16.39 -3.72
C SER A 219 -14.73 -16.06 -4.21
N GLY A 220 -14.44 -14.78 -4.49
CA GLY A 220 -13.09 -14.30 -4.77
C GLY A 220 -12.08 -14.68 -3.70
N TRP A 221 -12.38 -14.42 -2.43
CA TRP A 221 -11.51 -14.76 -1.30
C TRP A 221 -11.31 -16.28 -1.16
N TRP A 222 -12.38 -17.07 -1.29
CA TRP A 222 -12.27 -18.53 -1.27
C TRP A 222 -11.36 -19.06 -2.40
N LEU A 223 -11.42 -18.44 -3.57
CA LEU A 223 -10.54 -18.82 -4.67
C LEU A 223 -9.08 -18.43 -4.41
N GLU A 224 -8.82 -17.29 -3.79
CA GLU A 224 -7.47 -16.89 -3.37
C GLU A 224 -6.90 -17.91 -2.38
N ILE A 225 -7.68 -18.32 -1.38
CA ILE A 225 -7.31 -19.37 -0.42
C ILE A 225 -6.97 -20.68 -1.14
N VAL A 226 -7.85 -21.16 -2.02
CA VAL A 226 -7.62 -22.44 -2.72
C VAL A 226 -6.42 -22.37 -3.66
N ARG A 227 -6.17 -21.24 -4.34
CA ARG A 227 -4.98 -21.06 -5.18
C ARG A 227 -3.69 -21.08 -4.36
N TYR A 228 -3.70 -20.38 -3.23
CA TYR A 228 -2.58 -20.38 -2.29
C TYR A 228 -2.25 -21.81 -1.86
N ILE A 229 -3.26 -22.55 -1.37
CA ILE A 229 -3.06 -23.94 -0.91
C ILE A 229 -2.61 -24.83 -2.07
N TRP A 230 -3.26 -24.73 -3.24
CA TRP A 230 -2.91 -25.55 -4.40
C TRP A 230 -1.45 -25.35 -4.83
N ARG A 231 -0.98 -24.11 -4.89
CA ARG A 231 0.39 -23.79 -5.32
C ARG A 231 1.45 -24.12 -4.27
N THR A 232 1.09 -24.16 -2.99
CA THR A 232 2.06 -24.31 -1.89
C THR A 232 2.03 -25.68 -1.21
N HIS A 233 0.95 -26.46 -1.30
CA HIS A 233 0.79 -27.67 -0.50
C HIS A 233 1.83 -28.75 -0.75
N ALA A 234 2.33 -28.86 -1.99
CA ALA A 234 3.33 -29.82 -2.40
C ALA A 234 4.77 -29.32 -2.19
N LEU A 235 4.96 -28.03 -1.85
CA LEU A 235 6.27 -27.47 -1.54
C LEU A 235 6.79 -28.04 -0.21
N PRO A 236 8.12 -28.15 -0.05
CA PRO A 236 8.71 -28.55 1.21
C PRO A 236 8.38 -27.53 2.30
N GLU A 237 8.07 -28.02 3.50
CA GLU A 237 7.84 -27.16 4.66
C GLU A 237 9.10 -26.40 5.04
N ILE A 238 8.92 -25.18 5.51
CA ILE A 238 10.00 -24.34 6.03
C ILE A 238 10.70 -25.02 7.22
N SER A 239 12.02 -25.09 7.15
CA SER A 239 12.87 -25.61 8.21
C SER A 239 12.87 -24.67 9.43
N ARG A 240 13.42 -25.15 10.55
CA ARG A 240 13.59 -24.29 11.73
C ARG A 240 14.59 -23.15 11.48
N LYS A 241 15.68 -23.42 10.75
CA LYS A 241 16.71 -22.42 10.44
C LYS A 241 16.20 -21.36 9.46
N GLU A 242 15.42 -21.80 8.46
CA GLU A 242 14.74 -20.92 7.51
C GLU A 242 13.75 -19.99 8.23
N ARG A 243 13.04 -20.48 9.26
CA ARG A 243 12.18 -19.64 10.13
C ARG A 243 12.95 -18.62 10.96
N GLU A 244 14.15 -18.98 11.40
CA GLU A 244 15.03 -18.10 12.17
C GLU A 244 15.71 -17.04 11.28
N GLY A 245 15.46 -17.06 9.96
CA GLY A 245 15.92 -16.06 8.99
C GLY A 245 17.32 -16.31 8.46
N GLU A 246 17.86 -17.53 8.66
CA GLU A 246 19.23 -17.87 8.27
C GLU A 246 19.36 -18.29 6.79
N GLU A 247 18.26 -18.71 6.15
CA GLU A 247 18.22 -19.28 4.79
C GLU A 247 17.05 -18.72 3.97
N GLU A 248 17.14 -18.80 2.64
CA GLU A 248 16.12 -18.30 1.72
C GLU A 248 14.82 -19.13 1.82
N VAL A 249 13.71 -18.44 2.09
CA VAL A 249 12.39 -19.05 2.34
C VAL A 249 11.53 -19.15 1.07
N GLN A 250 11.94 -18.49 -0.02
CA GLN A 250 11.17 -18.45 -1.25
C GLN A 250 11.02 -19.85 -1.86
N GLY A 251 9.80 -20.21 -2.27
CA GLY A 251 9.52 -21.55 -2.81
C GLY A 251 9.34 -22.64 -1.73
N LYS A 252 9.29 -22.27 -0.45
CA LYS A 252 8.88 -23.16 0.63
C LYS A 252 7.40 -23.01 0.93
N ARG A 253 6.81 -24.05 1.50
CA ARG A 253 5.45 -23.98 2.06
C ARG A 253 5.50 -23.24 3.40
N PRO A 254 4.66 -22.22 3.62
CA PRO A 254 4.45 -21.66 4.96
C PRO A 254 4.08 -22.76 5.97
N PRO A 255 4.30 -22.57 7.29
CA PRO A 255 4.31 -23.65 8.28
C PRO A 255 2.92 -24.23 8.63
N TYR A 256 1.95 -24.12 7.72
CA TYR A 256 0.67 -24.80 7.83
C TYR A 256 0.81 -26.29 7.48
N GLN A 257 -0.13 -27.07 8.01
CA GLN A 257 -0.19 -28.51 7.82
C GLN A 257 -1.55 -28.93 7.28
N LEU A 258 -1.54 -29.86 6.33
CA LEU A 258 -2.75 -30.52 5.88
C LEU A 258 -3.02 -31.73 6.75
N THR A 259 -4.28 -31.89 7.17
CA THR A 259 -4.71 -33.14 7.82
C THR A 259 -4.69 -34.29 6.81
N VAL A 260 -4.70 -35.53 7.33
CA VAL A 260 -4.77 -36.74 6.47
C VAL A 260 -5.98 -36.67 5.52
N GLN A 261 -7.12 -36.17 6.00
CA GLN A 261 -8.35 -36.05 5.21
C GLN A 261 -8.25 -34.96 4.13
N GLN A 262 -7.63 -33.81 4.46
CA GLN A 262 -7.39 -32.73 3.50
C GLN A 262 -6.43 -33.18 2.39
N ALA A 263 -5.31 -33.82 2.76
CA ALA A 263 -4.34 -34.36 1.81
C ALA A 263 -4.94 -35.46 0.91
N ALA A 264 -5.74 -36.36 1.48
CA ALA A 264 -6.44 -37.39 0.72
C ALA A 264 -7.44 -36.78 -0.28
N SER A 265 -8.13 -35.71 0.12
CA SER A 265 -9.08 -35.00 -0.74
C SER A 265 -8.39 -34.28 -1.89
N LEU A 266 -7.23 -33.65 -1.66
CA LEU A 266 -6.42 -33.06 -2.74
C LEU A 266 -5.94 -34.11 -3.74
N ARG A 267 -5.38 -35.23 -3.28
CA ARG A 267 -4.97 -36.34 -4.17
C ARG A 267 -6.13 -36.88 -5.00
N LYS A 268 -7.32 -36.94 -4.41
CA LYS A 268 -8.53 -37.36 -5.12
C LYS A 268 -8.95 -36.34 -6.18
N ILE A 269 -8.86 -35.04 -5.88
CA ILE A 269 -9.09 -33.97 -6.86
C ILE A 269 -8.10 -34.11 -8.02
N GLU A 270 -6.80 -34.24 -7.74
CA GLU A 270 -5.75 -34.42 -8.74
C GLU A 270 -6.04 -35.60 -9.67
N ALA A 271 -6.45 -36.75 -9.12
CA ALA A 271 -6.79 -37.92 -9.92
C ALA A 271 -8.02 -37.72 -10.85
N ILE A 272 -8.95 -36.83 -10.51
CA ILE A 272 -10.15 -36.54 -11.32
C ILE A 272 -9.86 -35.49 -12.39
N LEU A 273 -8.79 -34.71 -12.27
CA LEU A 273 -8.48 -33.62 -13.21
C LEU A 273 -8.11 -34.09 -14.61
N ASP A 274 -7.83 -35.38 -14.79
CA ASP A 274 -7.62 -35.99 -16.11
C ASP A 274 -8.93 -36.53 -16.71
N GLU A 275 -10.00 -36.61 -15.92
CA GLU A 275 -11.31 -37.11 -16.32
C GLU A 275 -12.25 -35.95 -16.69
N GLU A 276 -13.15 -36.16 -17.66
CA GLU A 276 -14.22 -35.23 -18.01
C GLU A 276 -15.45 -35.44 -17.10
N GLN A 277 -15.22 -35.49 -15.78
CA GLN A 277 -16.24 -35.77 -14.75
C GLN A 277 -16.44 -34.56 -13.84
N GLU A 278 -17.11 -33.52 -14.35
CA GLU A 278 -17.32 -32.24 -13.64
C GLU A 278 -18.06 -32.42 -12.31
N GLU A 279 -19.15 -33.21 -12.27
CA GLU A 279 -19.93 -33.44 -11.04
C GLU A 279 -19.09 -34.11 -9.93
N LYS A 280 -18.24 -35.08 -10.30
CA LYS A 280 -17.35 -35.78 -9.37
C LYS A 280 -16.25 -34.84 -8.86
N LEU A 281 -15.75 -33.95 -9.72
CA LEU A 281 -14.81 -32.91 -9.35
C LEU A 281 -15.43 -31.93 -8.35
N GLU A 282 -16.64 -31.42 -8.63
CA GLU A 282 -17.38 -30.53 -7.71
C GLU A 282 -17.58 -31.19 -6.34
N LYS A 283 -18.03 -32.45 -6.30
CA LYS A 283 -18.20 -33.19 -5.04
C LYS A 283 -16.90 -33.37 -4.26
N SER A 284 -15.79 -33.60 -4.97
CA SER A 284 -14.47 -33.78 -4.33
C SER A 284 -13.92 -32.44 -3.82
N VAL A 285 -14.13 -31.35 -4.55
CA VAL A 285 -13.80 -29.98 -4.11
C VAL A 285 -14.65 -29.57 -2.90
N LEU A 286 -15.96 -29.85 -2.90
CA LEU A 286 -16.81 -29.63 -1.74
C LEU A 286 -16.28 -30.37 -0.51
N THR A 287 -15.95 -31.65 -0.67
CA THR A 287 -15.38 -32.47 0.41
C THR A 287 -14.09 -31.86 0.96
N PHE A 288 -13.20 -31.40 0.08
CA PHE A 288 -11.98 -30.71 0.48
C PHE A 288 -12.26 -29.43 1.28
N VAL A 289 -13.19 -28.59 0.81
CA VAL A 289 -13.57 -27.33 1.50
C VAL A 289 -14.17 -27.61 2.88
N LEU A 290 -15.02 -28.64 3.01
CA LEU A 290 -15.55 -29.06 4.31
C LEU A 290 -14.41 -29.50 5.25
N HIS A 291 -13.46 -30.31 4.78
CA HIS A 291 -12.29 -30.68 5.58
C HIS A 291 -11.39 -29.48 5.93
N LEU A 292 -11.34 -28.42 5.12
CA LEU A 292 -10.64 -27.18 5.48
C LEU A 292 -11.33 -26.46 6.63
N LEU A 293 -12.66 -26.42 6.63
CA LEU A 293 -13.47 -25.81 7.70
C LEU A 293 -13.42 -26.62 8.99
N ASP A 294 -13.34 -27.95 8.89
CA ASP A 294 -13.28 -28.88 10.04
C ASP A 294 -11.85 -29.06 10.60
N HIS A 295 -10.89 -28.21 10.21
CA HIS A 295 -9.52 -28.30 10.74
C HIS A 295 -9.50 -28.04 12.26
N PRO A 296 -8.98 -28.95 13.09
CA PRO A 296 -8.91 -28.75 14.53
C PRO A 296 -7.89 -27.66 14.86
N LEU A 297 -8.34 -26.60 15.54
CA LEU A 297 -7.44 -25.54 16.01
C LEU A 297 -6.79 -26.00 17.32
N GLY A 298 -5.48 -26.24 17.27
CA GLY A 298 -4.66 -26.53 18.45
C GLY A 298 -4.03 -25.25 19.01
N ASP A 299 -2.86 -25.39 19.63
CA ASP A 299 -2.11 -24.26 20.24
C ASP A 299 -1.58 -23.25 19.20
N ASN A 300 -1.51 -23.65 17.92
CA ASN A 300 -1.10 -22.79 16.82
C ASN A 300 -2.19 -22.79 15.72
N GLU A 301 -2.99 -21.73 15.67
CA GLU A 301 -4.06 -21.57 14.68
C GLU A 301 -3.54 -21.60 13.22
N TYR A 302 -2.30 -21.18 12.99
CA TYR A 302 -1.68 -21.18 11.67
C TYR A 302 -1.23 -22.56 11.17
N SER A 303 -1.38 -23.62 11.99
CA SER A 303 -1.32 -24.99 11.46
C SER A 303 -2.43 -25.23 10.44
N SER A 304 -3.55 -24.51 10.53
CA SER A 304 -4.63 -24.56 9.56
C SER A 304 -4.24 -23.90 8.26
N ALA A 305 -4.28 -24.68 7.16
CA ALA A 305 -4.07 -24.15 5.80
C ALA A 305 -5.04 -23.01 5.45
N LEU A 306 -6.26 -23.05 6.01
CA LEU A 306 -7.26 -21.99 5.82
C LEU A 306 -6.82 -20.69 6.49
N ILE A 307 -6.37 -20.75 7.74
CA ILE A 307 -5.94 -19.56 8.51
C ILE A 307 -4.63 -19.01 7.95
N SER A 308 -3.69 -19.90 7.58
CA SER A 308 -2.46 -19.53 6.90
C SER A 308 -2.70 -18.78 5.59
N ALA A 309 -3.70 -19.19 4.80
CA ALA A 309 -4.04 -18.52 3.55
C ALA A 309 -4.72 -17.16 3.73
N MET A 310 -5.26 -16.88 4.92
CA MET A 310 -5.86 -15.59 5.26
C MET A 310 -4.85 -14.57 5.80
N ALA A 311 -3.64 -15.03 6.16
CA ALA A 311 -2.52 -14.20 6.61
C ALA A 311 -1.86 -13.47 5.42
#